data_AF-A0A536L7F3-F1
#
_entry.id   AF-A0A536L7F3-F1
#
_cell.length_a   1.000
_cell.length_b   1.000
_cell.length_c   1.000
_cell.angle_alpha   90.00
_cell.angle_beta   90.00
_cell.angle_gamma   90.00
#
_symmetry.space_group_name_H-M   'P 1'
#
loop_
_entity.id
_entity.type
_entity.pdbx_description
1 polymer ?
#
loop_
_entity_poly.entity_id
_entity_poly.type
_entity_poly.pdbx_seq_one_letter_code
_entity_poly.pdbx_strand_id
1 'polypeptide(L)'
;MGVGRDRRACPRRHGPPRRHGLARQAAKNRRIGRVGDRAVLILVTTGARDDAERLGEALVVEHLAACCSVVPTVHSIYYWEGQLQREHEALLMVKTLESRAQAVQEFVQSHHDYALPEVLQITIDGGSPKYMSWLEEQVAKPGR
;
A
#
# COMPACT_ATOMS: atom_id res chain seq x y z
N MET A 1 17.46 -22.25 -34.98
CA MET A 1 16.13 -22.06 -34.34
C MET A 1 16.38 -21.83 -32.86
N GLY A 2 16.44 -20.57 -32.46
CA GLY A 2 16.76 -20.04 -31.13
C GLY A 2 16.52 -18.54 -31.26
N VAL A 3 15.92 -17.84 -30.32
CA VAL A 3 16.39 -17.64 -28.95
C VAL A 3 15.18 -17.39 -28.05
N GLY A 4 15.21 -17.95 -26.84
CA GLY A 4 14.19 -17.74 -25.80
C GLY A 4 14.02 -16.27 -25.44
N ARG A 5 12.75 -15.85 -25.25
CA ARG A 5 12.41 -14.55 -24.69
C ARG A 5 12.12 -14.72 -23.21
N ASP A 6 13.13 -14.43 -22.41
CA ASP A 6 13.07 -14.23 -20.96
C ASP A 6 12.10 -13.05 -20.67
N ARG A 7 10.88 -13.37 -20.21
CA ARG A 7 9.80 -12.42 -19.93
C ARG A 7 9.93 -11.94 -18.48
N ARG A 8 10.64 -10.82 -18.28
CA ARG A 8 10.75 -10.19 -16.96
C ARG A 8 9.76 -9.03 -16.86
N ALA A 9 8.80 -9.17 -15.95
CA ALA A 9 7.90 -8.14 -15.44
C ALA A 9 8.68 -6.91 -14.89
N CYS A 10 7.94 -5.89 -14.45
CA CYS A 10 8.44 -4.65 -13.83
C CYS A 10 9.72 -4.92 -12.98
N PRO A 11 10.83 -4.20 -13.22
CA PRO A 11 12.13 -4.62 -12.72
C PRO A 11 12.14 -4.74 -11.19
N ARG A 12 12.52 -5.93 -10.72
CA ARG A 12 12.82 -6.19 -9.31
C ARG A 12 14.13 -5.48 -8.95
N ARG A 13 14.06 -4.67 -7.89
CA ARG A 13 15.09 -3.78 -7.30
C ARG A 13 16.43 -3.60 -8.06
N HIS A 14 16.57 -2.44 -8.71
CA HIS A 14 17.77 -1.60 -8.70
C HIS A 14 17.36 -0.13 -8.50
N GLY A 15 18.03 0.58 -7.58
CA GLY A 15 17.55 1.84 -6.98
C GLY A 15 17.78 3.13 -7.80
N PRO A 16 17.00 4.20 -7.57
CA PRO A 16 17.10 5.44 -8.34
C PRO A 16 17.97 6.52 -7.65
N PRO A 17 18.53 7.50 -8.39
CA PRO A 17 19.18 8.67 -7.82
C PRO A 17 18.19 9.81 -7.51
N ARG A 18 18.53 10.59 -6.48
CA ARG A 18 17.73 11.69 -5.89
C ARG A 18 17.78 12.97 -6.73
N ARG A 19 16.75 13.84 -6.63
CA ARG A 19 16.89 15.32 -6.65
C ARG A 19 15.67 16.08 -6.12
N HIS A 20 15.98 17.31 -5.66
CA HIS A 20 15.24 18.24 -4.80
C HIS A 20 14.23 19.19 -5.49
N GLY A 21 13.26 19.71 -4.71
CA GLY A 21 12.96 21.16 -4.69
C GLY A 21 11.48 21.59 -4.64
N LEU A 22 11.02 22.05 -3.45
CA LEU A 22 10.26 23.28 -3.09
C LEU A 22 9.12 23.78 -4.04
N ALA A 23 7.92 24.25 -3.62
CA ALA A 23 7.56 25.10 -2.49
C ALA A 23 6.01 25.30 -2.32
N ARG A 24 5.61 25.59 -1.07
CA ARG A 24 4.61 26.58 -0.57
C ARG A 24 3.08 26.48 -0.82
N GLN A 25 2.42 26.02 0.24
CA GLN A 25 1.42 26.71 1.11
C GLN A 25 0.17 27.41 0.51
N ALA A 26 -1.01 26.96 0.97
CA ALA A 26 -2.14 27.85 1.28
C ALA A 26 -2.92 27.33 2.53
N ALA A 27 -3.10 28.24 3.50
CA ALA A 27 -3.88 28.07 4.73
C ALA A 27 -5.40 28.09 4.42
N LYS A 28 -6.38 27.76 5.27
CA LYS A 28 -6.51 27.86 6.74
C LYS A 28 -7.82 27.18 7.19
N ASN A 29 -7.81 26.67 8.41
CA ASN A 29 -8.92 26.57 9.38
C ASN A 29 -10.00 25.48 9.22
N ARG A 30 -9.91 24.44 10.06
CA ARG A 30 -11.10 23.79 10.64
C ARG A 30 -10.80 23.14 12.00
N ARG A 31 -11.26 23.84 13.05
CA ARG A 31 -11.64 23.40 14.41
C ARG A 31 -10.70 22.43 15.15
N ILE A 32 -10.05 22.93 16.20
CA ILE A 32 -9.41 22.16 17.27
C ILE A 32 -10.52 21.54 18.14
N GLY A 33 -11.18 20.50 17.63
CA GLY A 33 -11.82 19.47 18.45
C GLY A 33 -10.95 18.23 18.29
N ARG A 34 -10.66 17.50 19.37
CA ARG A 34 -9.79 16.31 19.40
C ARG A 34 -9.92 15.52 18.09
N VAL A 35 -8.97 15.71 17.18
CA VAL A 35 -9.01 15.07 15.87
C VAL A 35 -8.59 13.64 16.13
N GLY A 36 -9.58 12.75 16.27
CA GLY A 36 -9.33 11.32 16.22
C GLY A 36 -8.59 11.00 14.93
N ASP A 37 -7.59 10.14 15.03
CA ASP A 37 -6.83 9.67 13.88
C ASP A 37 -7.79 9.05 12.86
N ARG A 38 -7.67 9.41 11.59
CA ARG A 38 -8.65 9.02 10.57
C ARG A 38 -8.31 7.63 10.06
N ALA A 39 -9.32 6.80 9.81
CA ALA A 39 -9.08 5.55 9.11
C ALA A 39 -8.82 5.80 7.61
N VAL A 40 -7.97 4.97 7.04
CA VAL A 40 -7.62 4.98 5.61
C VAL A 40 -7.59 3.56 5.07
N LEU A 41 -7.89 3.45 3.79
CA LEU A 41 -7.70 2.25 2.99
C LEU A 41 -6.46 2.44 2.11
N ILE A 42 -5.48 1.56 2.24
CA ILE A 42 -4.31 1.52 1.37
C ILE A 42 -4.48 0.34 0.41
N LEU A 43 -4.34 0.62 -0.89
CA LEU A 43 -4.35 -0.36 -1.97
C LEU A 43 -2.90 -0.65 -2.37
N VAL A 44 -2.55 -1.94 -2.47
CA VAL A 44 -1.24 -2.40 -2.90
C VAL A 44 -1.40 -3.51 -3.95
N THR A 45 -0.79 -3.37 -5.11
CA THR A 45 -0.71 -4.49 -6.07
C THR A 45 0.53 -5.32 -5.81
N THR A 46 0.41 -6.64 -5.97
CA THR A 46 1.50 -7.61 -5.80
C THR A 46 1.50 -8.60 -6.96
N GLY A 47 2.66 -9.20 -7.26
CA GLY A 47 2.79 -10.12 -8.40
C GLY A 47 2.05 -11.44 -8.26
N ALA A 48 1.68 -11.85 -7.04
CA ALA A 48 0.95 -13.10 -6.78
C ALA A 48 0.11 -12.99 -5.51
N ARG A 49 -0.94 -13.82 -5.44
CA ARG A 49 -1.81 -13.93 -4.25
C ARG A 49 -1.00 -14.20 -2.97
N ASP A 50 -0.08 -15.17 -3.01
CA ASP A 50 0.69 -15.58 -1.83
C ASP A 50 1.58 -14.45 -1.30
N ASP A 51 2.06 -13.56 -2.19
CA ASP A 51 2.80 -12.36 -1.79
C ASP A 51 1.89 -11.33 -1.09
N ALA A 52 0.68 -11.11 -1.60
CA ALA A 52 -0.32 -10.27 -0.93
C ALA A 52 -0.73 -10.83 0.43
N GLU A 53 -0.92 -12.14 0.55
CA GLU A 53 -1.26 -12.80 1.81
C GLU A 53 -0.13 -12.64 2.83
N ARG A 54 1.10 -13.01 2.46
CA ARG A 54 2.28 -12.85 3.34
C ARG A 54 2.49 -11.41 3.78
N LEU A 55 2.37 -10.46 2.86
CA LEU A 55 2.53 -9.03 3.17
C LEU A 55 1.40 -8.54 4.08
N GLY A 56 0.17 -8.95 3.81
CA GLY A 56 -1.00 -8.61 4.61
C GLY A 56 -0.93 -9.17 6.03
N GLU A 57 -0.48 -10.41 6.19
CA GLU A 57 -0.25 -11.05 7.49
C GLU A 57 0.79 -10.28 8.29
N ALA A 58 1.93 -9.97 7.68
CA ALA A 58 3.01 -9.25 8.35
C ALA A 58 2.57 -7.86 8.82
N LEU A 59 1.83 -7.10 7.98
CA LEU A 59 1.29 -5.79 8.36
C LEU A 59 0.36 -5.85 9.58
N VAL A 60 -0.43 -6.91 9.71
CA VAL A 60 -1.33 -7.11 10.85
C VAL A 60 -0.56 -7.52 12.10
N VAL A 61 0.40 -8.45 11.98
CA VAL A 61 1.26 -8.90 13.09
C VAL A 61 2.07 -7.73 13.68
N GLU A 62 2.57 -6.84 12.83
CA GLU A 62 3.33 -5.64 13.23
C GLU A 62 2.45 -4.49 13.74
N HIS A 63 1.12 -4.70 13.85
CA HIS A 63 0.15 -3.68 14.23
C HIS A 63 0.18 -2.41 13.35
N LEU A 64 0.68 -2.53 12.11
CA LEU A 64 0.66 -1.47 11.10
C LEU A 64 -0.69 -1.37 10.40
N ALA A 65 -1.46 -2.46 10.40
CA ALA A 65 -2.81 -2.53 9.87
C ALA A 65 -3.72 -3.30 10.83
N ALA A 66 -5.00 -2.91 10.88
CA ALA A 66 -6.00 -3.66 11.65
C ALA A 66 -6.48 -4.89 10.88
N CYS A 67 -6.63 -4.75 9.57
CA CYS A 67 -7.18 -5.78 8.70
C CYS A 67 -6.62 -5.63 7.28
N CYS A 68 -6.31 -6.77 6.67
CA CYS A 68 -5.95 -6.89 5.27
C CYS A 68 -6.97 -7.78 4.57
N SER A 69 -7.27 -7.50 3.31
CA SER A 69 -8.08 -8.37 2.45
C SER A 69 -7.38 -8.53 1.12
N VAL A 70 -7.38 -9.74 0.58
CA VAL A 70 -6.72 -10.05 -0.70
C VAL A 70 -7.79 -10.33 -1.75
N VAL A 71 -7.71 -9.61 -2.87
CA VAL A 71 -8.39 -9.97 -4.11
C VAL A 71 -7.37 -10.75 -4.94
N PRO A 72 -7.57 -12.08 -5.11
CA PRO A 72 -6.51 -12.98 -5.55
C PRO A 72 -6.10 -12.79 -7.01
N THR A 73 -6.98 -12.22 -7.84
CA THR A 73 -6.71 -12.00 -9.25
C THR A 73 -7.24 -10.65 -9.69
N VAL A 74 -6.34 -9.79 -10.16
CA VAL A 74 -6.61 -8.57 -10.91
C VAL A 74 -5.77 -8.55 -12.18
N HIS A 75 -6.22 -7.80 -13.18
CA HIS A 75 -5.50 -7.61 -14.44
C HIS A 75 -5.02 -6.17 -14.53
N SER A 76 -3.71 -5.98 -14.42
CA SER A 76 -3.08 -4.67 -14.53
C SER A 76 -2.64 -4.42 -15.97
N ILE A 77 -3.03 -3.27 -16.53
CA ILE A 77 -2.75 -2.89 -17.92
C ILE A 77 -2.09 -1.52 -17.91
N TYR A 78 -0.86 -1.43 -18.38
CA TYR A 78 -0.07 -0.19 -18.36
C TYR A 78 1.00 -0.19 -19.45
N TYR A 79 1.61 0.95 -19.73
CA TYR A 79 2.78 1.04 -20.61
C TYR A 79 4.07 0.98 -19.80
N TRP A 80 5.03 0.17 -20.25
CA TRP A 80 6.40 0.13 -19.74
C TRP A 80 7.38 0.05 -20.90
N GLU A 81 8.41 0.90 -20.90
CA GLU A 81 9.43 0.98 -21.96
C GLU A 81 8.82 1.03 -23.38
N GLY A 82 7.72 1.78 -23.52
CA GLY A 82 7.02 1.95 -24.79
C GLY A 82 6.18 0.74 -25.24
N GLN A 83 6.05 -0.30 -24.41
CA GLN A 83 5.26 -1.50 -24.70
C GLN A 83 4.06 -1.62 -23.76
N LEU A 84 2.92 -2.04 -24.30
CA LEU A 84 1.72 -2.30 -23.53
C LEU A 84 1.86 -3.63 -22.76
N GLN A 85 1.89 -3.54 -21.45
CA GLN A 85 1.97 -4.68 -20.52
C GLN A 85 0.56 -5.11 -20.07
N ARG A 86 0.44 -6.40 -19.77
CA ARG A 86 -0.75 -7.02 -19.17
C ARG A 86 -0.26 -8.04 -18.17
N GLU A 87 -0.43 -7.74 -16.90
CA GLU A 87 0.05 -8.59 -15.81
C GLU A 87 -1.12 -9.15 -15.01
N HIS A 88 -0.96 -10.40 -14.56
CA HIS A 88 -1.85 -11.03 -13.60
C HIS A 88 -1.28 -10.78 -12.22
N GLU A 89 -2.05 -10.09 -11.39
CA GLU A 89 -1.60 -9.62 -10.07
C GLU A 89 -2.64 -9.97 -9.00
N ALA A 90 -2.29 -9.72 -7.75
CA ALA A 90 -3.24 -9.69 -6.65
C ALA A 90 -3.30 -8.29 -6.04
N LEU A 91 -4.49 -7.88 -5.60
CA LEU A 91 -4.71 -6.61 -4.93
C LEU A 91 -4.88 -6.83 -3.42
N LEU A 92 -4.00 -6.22 -2.64
CA LEU A 92 -4.06 -6.16 -1.19
C LEU A 92 -4.74 -4.86 -0.76
N MET A 93 -5.78 -5.00 0.06
CA MET A 93 -6.55 -3.89 0.64
C MET A 93 -6.29 -3.79 2.14
N VAL A 94 -5.47 -2.84 2.55
CA VAL A 94 -5.01 -2.63 3.94
C VAL A 94 -5.84 -1.56 4.62
N LYS A 95 -6.47 -1.88 5.76
CA LYS A 95 -7.27 -0.93 6.56
C LYS A 95 -6.46 -0.56 7.79
N THR A 96 -6.16 0.72 7.91
CA THR A 96 -5.33 1.25 9.01
C THR A 96 -5.74 2.68 9.34
N LEU A 97 -4.98 3.34 10.21
CA LEU A 97 -5.11 4.75 10.49
C LEU A 97 -4.13 5.60 9.67
N GLU A 98 -4.49 6.85 9.46
CA GLU A 98 -3.70 7.83 8.70
C GLU A 98 -2.31 8.02 9.32
N SER A 99 -2.19 8.02 10.65
CA SER A 99 -0.88 8.08 11.33
C SER A 99 0.04 6.90 11.04
N ARG A 100 -0.51 5.74 10.64
CA ARG A 100 0.24 4.52 10.29
C ARG A 100 0.53 4.42 8.80
N ALA A 101 -0.09 5.25 7.96
CA ALA A 101 -0.02 5.09 6.51
C ALA A 101 1.42 5.17 5.97
N GLN A 102 2.23 6.09 6.50
CA GLN A 102 3.64 6.19 6.11
C GLN A 102 4.43 4.92 6.48
N ALA A 103 4.23 4.40 7.70
CA ALA A 103 4.89 3.18 8.15
C ALA A 103 4.47 1.97 7.30
N VAL A 104 3.20 1.89 6.89
CA VAL A 104 2.73 0.87 5.94
C VAL A 104 3.43 1.02 4.59
N GLN A 105 3.54 2.21 4.03
CA GLN A 105 4.23 2.44 2.75
C GLN A 105 5.70 2.00 2.80
N GLU A 106 6.40 2.35 3.87
CA GLU A 106 7.81 1.96 4.09
C GLU A 106 7.95 0.44 4.27
N PHE A 107 7.03 -0.18 5.01
CA PHE A 107 6.98 -1.63 5.20
C PHE A 107 6.73 -2.36 3.87
N VAL A 108 5.75 -1.93 3.09
CA VAL A 108 5.47 -2.46 1.75
C VAL A 108 6.71 -2.31 0.89
N GLN A 109 7.28 -1.11 0.78
CA GLN A 109 8.46 -0.89 -0.05
C GLN A 109 9.62 -1.82 0.30
N SER A 110 9.85 -2.10 1.60
CA SER A 110 10.93 -2.97 2.08
C SER A 110 10.68 -4.47 1.85
N HIS A 111 9.42 -4.91 1.80
CA HIS A 111 9.05 -6.33 1.71
C HIS A 111 8.43 -6.73 0.36
N HIS A 112 8.36 -5.80 -0.59
CA HIS A 112 7.80 -6.00 -1.91
C HIS A 112 8.87 -6.32 -2.97
N ASP A 113 8.53 -7.22 -3.89
CA ASP A 113 9.42 -7.71 -4.95
C ASP A 113 9.69 -6.66 -6.04
N TYR A 114 8.68 -5.87 -6.38
CA TYR A 114 8.81 -4.79 -7.36
C TYR A 114 9.66 -3.64 -6.81
N ALA A 115 10.48 -3.04 -7.68
CA ALA A 115 11.19 -1.80 -7.33
C ALA A 115 10.23 -0.63 -7.06
N LEU A 116 9.12 -0.58 -7.81
CA LEU A 116 8.09 0.45 -7.70
C LEU A 116 6.72 -0.23 -7.50
N PRO A 117 6.35 -0.60 -6.26
CA PRO A 117 5.01 -1.10 -5.98
C PRO A 117 3.97 0.01 -6.12
N GLU A 118 2.78 -0.32 -6.61
CA GLU A 118 1.63 0.56 -6.48
C GLU A 118 1.21 0.61 -5.00
N VAL A 119 1.16 1.81 -4.41
CA VAL A 119 0.64 2.03 -3.07
C VAL A 119 -0.21 3.29 -3.05
N LEU A 120 -1.53 3.14 -2.99
CA LEU A 120 -2.48 4.25 -3.03
C LEU A 120 -3.27 4.35 -1.73
N GLN A 121 -3.45 5.55 -1.20
CA GLN A 121 -4.22 5.80 0.03
C GLN A 121 -5.57 6.46 -0.30
N ILE A 122 -6.64 5.95 0.30
CA ILE A 122 -8.00 6.45 0.19
C ILE A 122 -8.54 6.73 1.59
N THR A 123 -9.08 7.93 1.82
CA THR A 123 -9.68 8.30 3.10
C THR A 123 -10.99 7.55 3.33
N ILE A 124 -11.22 7.09 4.57
CA ILE A 124 -12.50 6.49 4.99
C ILE A 124 -13.27 7.55 5.78
N ASP A 125 -14.31 8.11 5.16
CA ASP A 125 -15.11 9.19 5.78
C ASP A 125 -16.15 8.68 6.81
N GLY A 126 -16.43 7.37 6.83
CA GLY A 126 -17.40 6.79 7.75
C GLY A 126 -17.44 5.27 7.71
N GLY A 127 -18.06 4.68 8.73
CA GLY A 127 -18.19 3.25 8.91
C GLY A 127 -19.00 2.91 10.16
N SER A 128 -19.18 1.62 10.44
CA SER A 128 -19.82 1.18 11.68
C SER A 128 -18.98 1.63 12.89
N PRO A 129 -19.56 2.33 13.89
CA PRO A 129 -18.79 2.84 15.03
C PRO A 129 -17.98 1.76 15.75
N LYS A 130 -18.57 0.56 15.93
CA LYS A 130 -17.89 -0.56 16.58
C LYS A 130 -16.67 -1.05 15.78
N TYR A 131 -16.77 -1.05 14.45
CA TYR A 131 -15.65 -1.47 13.59
C TYR A 131 -14.52 -0.44 13.61
N MET A 132 -14.86 0.85 13.61
CA MET A 132 -13.86 1.93 13.66
C MET A 132 -13.10 1.90 14.99
N SER A 133 -13.80 1.71 16.11
CA SER A 133 -13.15 1.53 17.43
C SER A 133 -12.23 0.31 17.46
N TRP A 134 -12.69 -0.84 16.94
CA TRP A 134 -11.84 -2.02 16.84
C TRP A 134 -10.60 -1.80 15.98
N LEU A 135 -10.74 -1.10 14.84
CA LEU A 135 -9.64 -0.76 13.95
C LEU A 135 -8.59 0.07 14.68
N GLU A 136 -9.01 1.11 15.39
CA GLU A 136 -8.13 1.96 16.21
C GLU A 136 -7.40 1.13 17.28
N GLU A 137 -8.11 0.25 17.98
CA GLU A 137 -7.52 -0.63 19.02
C GLU A 137 -6.47 -1.60 18.46
N GLN A 138 -6.65 -2.10 17.24
CA GLN A 138 -5.68 -3.02 16.63
C GLN A 138 -4.35 -2.33 16.27
N VAL A 139 -4.37 -1.05 15.93
CA VAL A 139 -3.14 -0.33 15.50
C VAL A 139 -2.56 0.60 16.57
N ALA A 140 -3.23 0.73 17.72
CA ALA A 140 -2.72 1.47 18.88
C ALA A 140 -1.62 0.70 19.64
N LYS A 141 -1.54 -0.62 19.46
CA LYS A 141 -0.53 -1.47 20.10
C LYS A 141 0.83 -1.29 19.43
N PRO A 142 1.95 -1.24 20.18
CA PRO A 142 3.27 -1.37 19.59
C PRO A 142 3.38 -2.73 18.87
N GLY A 143 4.03 -2.75 17.70
CA GLY A 143 4.43 -4.00 17.04
C GLY A 143 5.22 -4.90 17.99
N ARG A 144 5.10 -6.22 17.80
CA ARG A 144 5.61 -7.23 18.74
C ARG A 144 7.09 -7.54 18.54
#